data_AF-A0A6G3UES7-F1
#
_entry.id   AF-A0A6G3UES7-F1
#
_cell.length_a   1.000
_cell.length_b   1.000
_cell.length_c   1.000
_cell.angle_alpha   90.00
_cell.angle_beta   90.00
_cell.angle_gamma   90.00
#
_symmetry.space_group_name_H-M   'P 1'
#
loop_
_entity.id
_entity.type
_entity.pdbx_description
1 polymer ?
#
loop_
_entity_poly.entity_id
_entity_poly.type
_entity_poly.pdbx_seq_one_letter_code
_entity_poly.pdbx_strand_id
1 'polypeptide(L)'
;WRRLGHLWRASRAGELRERAGGADRLPFLDADGSPLPADRLPDRDPGPGDPVARAEWLHLVYREGRVAEALAQAGIEWDATPPQMPAYYRTAPETIVSALDLDLARLEAEVRRFAALGTAERFQIGQDWRARAVVDFTRRGLGGRMRIRIVDREAAGSAPFLPAAVWRRLPDLELLADGVMTPSELHPMVGEALFPGHRGPFGPPGLTPPAPVRVRCRGDWHLVRFRDGVLDSPHSERERQRENALRAFGGAVTGCFAVEHACRTGTGRLPKALAAQRRDLFLRAQHGDTAGVVALLDAGVDPHIRDGGRHTLLHVLPLLDHTALLPRLLKAGLDLEARDHRRRTPLSVAVSGRGSADLVRALLDAGARTDVTDQTELSLEQMIRKYGRTDLRFLAERVLAAHPDIGAEWWDEWNDDEDEDDDEEGEDG
;
A
#
# COMPACT_ATOMS: atom_id res chain seq x y z
N TRP A 1 10.11 -0.37 -11.45
CA TRP A 1 8.90 -0.86 -12.16
C TRP A 1 9.18 -1.62 -13.45
N ARG A 2 9.83 -1.05 -14.49
CA ARG A 2 10.04 -1.74 -15.79
C ARG A 2 10.81 -3.07 -15.67
N ARG A 3 11.88 -3.12 -14.87
CA ARG A 3 12.73 -4.31 -14.67
C ARG A 3 12.02 -5.45 -13.91
N LEU A 4 11.10 -5.12 -13.02
CA LEU A 4 10.25 -6.08 -12.29
C LEU A 4 8.93 -6.38 -13.03
N GLY A 5 8.82 -6.05 -14.31
CA GLY A 5 7.60 -6.22 -15.11
C GLY A 5 7.01 -7.62 -15.05
N HIS A 6 7.84 -8.64 -14.89
CA HIS A 6 7.38 -10.03 -14.76
C HIS A 6 6.58 -10.33 -13.49
N LEU A 7 6.66 -9.48 -12.45
CA LEU A 7 5.89 -9.67 -11.21
C LEU A 7 4.46 -9.13 -11.31
N TRP A 8 4.17 -8.23 -12.25
CA TRP A 8 2.90 -7.49 -12.27
C TRP A 8 2.28 -7.30 -13.66
N ARG A 9 3.02 -7.59 -14.75
CA ARG A 9 2.44 -7.53 -16.10
C ARG A 9 1.53 -8.73 -16.32
N ALA A 10 0.28 -8.43 -16.68
CA ALA A 10 -0.71 -9.43 -17.08
C ALA A 10 -0.15 -10.43 -18.11
N SER A 11 0.62 -9.95 -19.09
CA SER A 11 1.20 -10.79 -20.14
C SER A 11 2.26 -11.80 -19.66
N ARG A 12 2.69 -11.71 -18.40
CA ARG A 12 3.64 -12.63 -17.76
C ARG A 12 3.07 -13.33 -16.53
N ALA A 13 1.79 -13.10 -16.22
CA ALA A 13 1.14 -13.72 -15.07
C ALA A 13 1.17 -15.26 -15.16
N GLY A 14 1.15 -15.85 -16.36
CA GLY A 14 1.28 -17.30 -16.56
C GLY A 14 2.59 -17.92 -16.06
N GLU A 15 3.66 -17.13 -15.89
CA GLU A 15 4.92 -17.61 -15.30
C GLU A 15 4.86 -17.67 -13.76
N LEU A 16 3.84 -17.08 -13.13
CA LEU A 16 3.80 -16.88 -11.67
C LEU A 16 3.80 -18.20 -10.90
N ARG A 17 3.10 -19.23 -11.40
CA ARG A 17 3.03 -20.55 -10.76
C ARG A 17 4.36 -21.27 -10.76
N GLU A 18 5.04 -21.33 -11.91
CA GLU A 18 6.39 -21.91 -12.02
C GLU A 18 7.35 -21.12 -11.12
N ARG A 19 7.27 -19.79 -11.19
CA ARG A 19 8.04 -18.92 -10.32
C ARG A 19 7.78 -19.29 -8.88
N ALA A 20 6.55 -19.40 -8.40
CA ALA A 20 6.19 -19.82 -7.04
C ALA A 20 6.65 -21.24 -6.61
N GLY A 21 7.48 -21.92 -7.40
CA GLY A 21 7.96 -23.28 -7.14
C GLY A 21 6.90 -24.33 -7.45
N GLY A 22 5.83 -23.95 -8.17
CA GLY A 22 4.72 -24.82 -8.50
C GLY A 22 4.98 -25.67 -9.74
N ALA A 23 4.63 -26.95 -9.65
CA ALA A 23 4.50 -27.87 -10.77
C ALA A 23 3.03 -28.35 -10.82
N ASP A 24 2.76 -29.61 -10.50
CA ASP A 24 1.41 -30.17 -10.38
C ASP A 24 0.61 -29.55 -9.22
N ARG A 25 1.32 -29.10 -8.17
CA ARG A 25 0.78 -28.29 -7.06
C ARG A 25 1.80 -27.23 -6.65
N LEU A 26 1.37 -26.28 -5.82
CA LEU A 26 2.25 -25.29 -5.20
C LEU A 26 2.79 -25.83 -3.87
N PRO A 27 3.98 -25.39 -3.41
CA PRO A 27 4.48 -25.76 -2.09
C PRO A 27 3.45 -25.45 -0.98
N PHE A 28 3.31 -26.36 -0.02
CA PHE A 28 2.38 -26.33 1.12
C PHE A 28 0.89 -26.35 0.78
N LEU A 29 0.54 -26.60 -0.49
CA LEU A 29 -0.84 -26.64 -0.96
C LEU A 29 -1.11 -27.93 -1.72
N ASP A 30 -2.34 -28.43 -1.66
CA ASP A 30 -2.84 -29.44 -2.60
C ASP A 30 -3.18 -28.79 -3.95
N ALA A 31 -3.49 -29.59 -4.97
CA ALA A 31 -3.75 -29.11 -6.33
C ALA A 31 -4.96 -28.16 -6.43
N ASP A 32 -5.92 -28.30 -5.50
CA ASP A 32 -7.10 -27.43 -5.36
C ASP A 32 -6.81 -26.12 -4.59
N GLY A 33 -5.58 -25.96 -4.07
CA GLY A 33 -5.15 -24.80 -3.30
C GLY A 33 -5.55 -24.83 -1.82
N SER A 34 -6.04 -25.97 -1.32
CA SER A 34 -6.21 -26.21 0.11
C SER A 34 -4.84 -26.42 0.81
N PRO A 35 -4.70 -26.04 2.10
CA PRO A 35 -3.50 -26.33 2.88
C PRO A 35 -3.13 -27.81 2.86
N LEU A 36 -1.86 -28.11 2.59
CA LEU A 36 -1.35 -29.48 2.68
C LEU A 36 -1.22 -29.89 4.16
N PRO A 37 -1.76 -31.05 4.57
CA PRO A 37 -1.65 -31.49 5.96
C PRO A 37 -0.20 -31.87 6.31
N ALA A 38 0.15 -31.68 7.59
CA ALA A 38 1.53 -31.81 8.06
C ALA A 38 2.13 -33.22 7.88
N ASP A 39 1.30 -34.26 7.88
CA ASP A 39 1.71 -35.65 7.66
C ASP A 39 2.10 -35.96 6.20
N ARG A 40 1.75 -35.07 5.26
CA ARG A 40 2.15 -35.14 3.85
C ARG A 40 3.38 -34.30 3.53
N LEU A 41 3.89 -33.51 4.47
CA LEU A 41 5.11 -32.73 4.30
C LEU A 41 6.35 -33.62 4.45
N PRO A 42 7.44 -33.33 3.70
CA PRO A 42 8.67 -34.13 3.76
C PRO A 42 9.41 -33.95 5.09
N ASP A 43 9.81 -35.07 5.70
CA ASP A 43 10.61 -35.13 6.93
C ASP A 43 12.13 -35.27 6.66
N ARG A 44 12.51 -35.49 5.40
CA ARG A 44 13.88 -35.65 4.90
C ARG A 44 14.00 -35.12 3.47
N ASP A 45 15.23 -34.95 2.98
CA ASP A 45 15.47 -34.50 1.60
C ASP A 45 14.78 -35.45 0.59
N PRO A 46 13.76 -34.96 -0.15
CA PRO A 46 13.06 -35.77 -1.16
C PRO A 46 13.87 -35.96 -2.44
N GLY A 47 15.06 -35.35 -2.54
CA GLY A 47 15.92 -35.39 -3.71
C GLY A 47 15.45 -34.44 -4.82
N PRO A 48 16.10 -34.48 -6.00
CA PRO A 48 15.81 -33.56 -7.11
C PRO A 48 14.57 -33.93 -7.93
N GLY A 49 14.00 -35.12 -7.72
CA GLY A 49 12.88 -35.65 -8.52
C GLY A 49 11.53 -35.01 -8.20
N ASP A 50 11.39 -34.37 -7.03
CA ASP A 50 10.20 -33.63 -6.62
C ASP A 50 10.61 -32.21 -6.17
N PRO A 51 10.61 -31.23 -7.09
CA PRO A 51 11.03 -29.87 -6.76
C PRO A 51 10.08 -29.18 -5.77
N VAL A 52 8.80 -29.58 -5.75
CA VAL A 52 7.79 -28.99 -4.83
C VAL A 52 8.07 -29.47 -3.42
N ALA A 53 8.21 -30.78 -3.21
CA ALA A 53 8.59 -31.33 -1.90
C ALA A 53 9.97 -30.82 -1.47
N ARG A 54 10.93 -30.69 -2.39
CA ARG A 54 12.24 -30.13 -2.05
C ARG A 54 12.14 -28.69 -1.54
N ALA A 55 11.30 -27.87 -2.15
CA ALA A 55 11.06 -26.51 -1.69
C ALA A 55 10.42 -26.46 -0.29
N GLU A 56 9.44 -27.33 -0.03
CA GLU A 56 8.81 -27.48 1.29
C GLU A 56 9.83 -27.88 2.35
N TRP A 57 10.63 -28.91 2.07
CA TRP A 57 11.66 -29.41 2.96
C TRP A 57 12.70 -28.33 3.30
N LEU A 58 13.24 -27.62 2.29
CA LEU A 58 14.20 -26.53 2.52
C LEU A 58 13.62 -25.43 3.43
N HIS A 59 12.35 -25.08 3.21
CA HIS A 59 11.66 -24.10 4.04
C HIS A 59 11.49 -24.59 5.48
N LEU A 60 11.11 -25.85 5.69
CA LEU A 60 10.98 -26.45 7.03
C LEU A 60 12.33 -26.47 7.78
N VAL A 61 13.40 -26.96 7.15
CA VAL A 61 14.75 -26.97 7.74
C VAL A 61 15.20 -25.56 8.12
N TYR A 62 14.91 -24.57 7.26
CA TYR A 62 15.23 -23.18 7.54
C TYR A 62 14.45 -22.61 8.73
N ARG A 63 13.14 -22.89 8.80
CA ARG A 63 12.25 -22.44 9.89
C ARG A 63 12.57 -23.09 11.25
N GLU A 64 13.16 -24.27 11.25
CA GLU A 64 13.72 -24.91 12.46
C GLU A 64 14.98 -24.19 12.99
N GLY A 65 15.50 -23.20 12.26
CA GLY A 65 16.71 -22.45 12.63
C GLY A 65 18.00 -23.11 12.15
N ARG A 66 17.93 -24.18 11.34
CA ARG A 66 19.10 -24.87 10.77
C ARG A 66 19.62 -24.15 9.52
N VAL A 67 19.95 -22.87 9.66
CA VAL A 67 20.27 -21.94 8.57
C VAL A 67 21.39 -22.44 7.67
N ALA A 68 22.54 -22.81 8.25
CA ALA A 68 23.71 -23.23 7.49
C ALA A 68 23.44 -24.51 6.66
N GLU A 69 22.67 -25.44 7.23
CA GLU A 69 22.26 -26.65 6.53
C GLU A 69 21.31 -26.33 5.37
N ALA A 70 20.27 -25.53 5.62
CA ALA A 70 19.31 -25.15 4.60
C ALA A 70 19.97 -24.42 3.42
N LEU A 71 20.90 -23.49 3.70
CA LEU A 71 21.68 -22.80 2.66
C LEU A 71 22.55 -23.76 1.85
N ALA A 72 23.28 -24.66 2.52
CA ALA A 72 24.10 -25.66 1.85
C ALA A 72 23.27 -26.57 0.93
N GLN A 73 22.09 -27.00 1.39
CA GLN A 73 21.16 -27.84 0.63
C GLN A 73 20.48 -27.10 -0.54
N ALA A 74 20.36 -25.78 -0.43
CA ALA A 74 19.96 -24.90 -1.52
C ALA A 74 21.11 -24.61 -2.51
N GLY A 75 22.34 -25.06 -2.23
CA GLY A 75 23.52 -24.78 -3.05
C GLY A 75 24.12 -23.39 -2.84
N ILE A 76 23.67 -22.68 -1.80
CA ILE A 76 24.08 -21.31 -1.46
C ILE A 76 25.22 -21.36 -0.44
N GLU A 77 26.28 -20.62 -0.72
CA GLU A 77 27.44 -20.54 0.16
C GLU A 77 27.14 -19.64 1.37
N TRP A 78 27.39 -20.14 2.57
CA TRP A 78 27.21 -19.40 3.82
C TRP A 78 28.57 -18.96 4.38
N ASP A 79 28.75 -17.65 4.52
CA ASP A 79 29.89 -17.07 5.23
C ASP A 79 29.45 -16.70 6.65
N ALA A 80 29.80 -17.57 7.60
CA ALA A 80 29.48 -17.42 9.02
C ALA A 80 30.39 -16.41 9.75
N THR A 81 31.24 -15.67 9.05
CA THR A 81 32.14 -14.69 9.67
C THR A 81 31.29 -13.61 10.38
N PRO A 82 31.47 -13.40 11.69
CA PRO A 82 30.73 -12.37 12.41
C PRO A 82 31.02 -10.97 11.85
N PRO A 83 30.02 -10.09 11.76
CA PRO A 83 30.23 -8.72 11.32
C PRO A 83 31.15 -7.97 12.30
N GLN A 84 31.98 -7.06 11.78
CA GLN A 84 32.90 -6.27 12.58
C GLN A 84 32.14 -5.12 13.24
N MET A 85 31.65 -5.33 14.45
CA MET A 85 30.84 -4.35 15.18
C MET A 85 31.20 -4.27 16.68
N PRO A 86 30.87 -3.15 17.36
CA PRO A 86 31.09 -3.01 18.79
C PRO A 86 30.47 -4.16 19.60
N ALA A 87 31.14 -4.56 20.68
CA ALA A 87 30.81 -5.77 21.44
C ALA A 87 29.36 -5.84 21.93
N TYR A 88 28.75 -4.69 22.26
CA TYR A 88 27.37 -4.59 22.74
C TYR A 88 26.30 -4.76 21.64
N TYR A 89 26.69 -4.75 20.36
CA TYR A 89 25.80 -5.03 19.24
C TYR A 89 26.04 -6.40 18.59
N ARG A 90 27.11 -7.11 18.97
CA ARG A 90 27.47 -8.41 18.38
C ARG A 90 26.29 -9.38 18.47
N THR A 91 25.83 -9.81 17.31
CA THR A 91 24.79 -10.83 17.13
C THR A 91 25.35 -11.90 16.23
N ALA A 92 25.03 -13.17 16.50
CA ALA A 92 25.42 -14.26 15.62
C ALA A 92 24.81 -14.04 14.21
N PRO A 93 25.60 -14.14 13.13
CA PRO A 93 25.09 -13.97 11.76
C PRO A 93 23.83 -14.80 11.47
N GLU A 94 23.76 -16.02 12.01
CA GLU A 94 22.62 -16.93 11.88
C GLU A 94 21.34 -16.37 12.50
N THR A 95 21.42 -15.61 13.59
CA THR A 95 20.26 -14.97 14.22
C THR A 95 19.66 -13.89 13.33
N ILE A 96 20.50 -13.15 12.60
CA ILE A 96 20.04 -12.13 11.66
C ILE A 96 19.44 -12.78 10.42
N VAL A 97 20.12 -13.79 9.87
CA VAL A 97 19.63 -14.48 8.67
C VAL A 97 18.33 -15.21 8.97
N SER A 98 18.23 -15.97 10.06
CA SER A 98 17.00 -16.70 10.43
C SER A 98 15.77 -15.82 10.63
N ALA A 99 15.94 -14.52 10.93
CA ALA A 99 14.84 -13.55 11.00
C ALA A 99 14.35 -13.09 9.61
N LEU A 100 15.05 -13.42 8.53
CA LEU A 100 14.64 -13.17 7.15
C LEU A 100 13.85 -14.37 6.63
N ASP A 101 12.65 -14.16 6.11
CA ASP A 101 11.86 -15.20 5.46
C ASP A 101 12.38 -15.49 4.03
N LEU A 102 13.56 -16.12 3.94
CA LEU A 102 14.19 -16.44 2.66
C LEU A 102 13.49 -17.60 1.95
N ASP A 103 13.10 -17.39 0.68
CA ASP A 103 12.62 -18.45 -0.21
C ASP A 103 13.82 -19.19 -0.84
N LEU A 104 14.48 -20.02 -0.04
CA LEU A 104 15.76 -20.66 -0.40
C LEU A 104 15.70 -21.50 -1.68
N ALA A 105 14.54 -22.13 -1.96
CA ALA A 105 14.35 -22.97 -3.13
C ALA A 105 14.51 -22.19 -4.45
N ARG A 106 14.25 -20.88 -4.42
CA ARG A 106 14.26 -20.02 -5.61
C ARG A 106 15.27 -18.89 -5.57
N LEU A 107 15.77 -18.57 -4.37
CA LEU A 107 16.51 -17.35 -4.08
C LEU A 107 17.61 -17.09 -5.11
N GLU A 108 18.46 -18.09 -5.37
CA GLU A 108 19.56 -17.95 -6.32
C GLU A 108 19.07 -17.68 -7.76
N ALA A 109 18.07 -18.43 -8.23
CA ALA A 109 17.53 -18.25 -9.58
C ALA A 109 16.93 -16.85 -9.78
N GLU A 110 16.17 -16.35 -8.80
CA GLU A 110 15.56 -15.03 -8.87
C GLU A 110 16.58 -13.89 -8.71
N VAL A 111 17.59 -14.04 -7.84
CA VAL A 111 18.71 -13.08 -7.74
C VAL A 111 19.46 -12.99 -9.07
N ARG A 112 19.78 -14.12 -9.70
CA ARG A 112 20.45 -14.16 -11.01
C ARG A 112 19.63 -13.50 -12.10
N ARG A 113 18.33 -13.81 -12.18
CA ARG A 113 17.40 -13.17 -13.12
C ARG A 113 17.34 -11.67 -12.91
N PHE A 114 17.28 -11.21 -11.65
CA PHE A 114 17.25 -9.80 -11.33
C PHE A 114 18.57 -9.09 -11.68
N ALA A 115 19.70 -9.71 -11.37
CA ALA A 115 21.03 -9.18 -11.66
C ALA A 115 21.29 -9.07 -13.17
N ALA A 116 20.81 -10.04 -13.96
CA ALA A 116 20.91 -10.04 -15.42
C ALA A 116 20.17 -8.87 -16.10
N LEU A 117 19.31 -8.14 -15.37
CA LEU A 117 18.68 -6.90 -15.85
C LEU A 117 19.60 -5.67 -15.75
N GLY A 118 20.90 -5.87 -15.50
CA GLY A 118 21.92 -4.83 -15.39
C GLY A 118 21.77 -3.97 -14.14
N THR A 119 21.48 -4.59 -12.99
CA THR A 119 21.24 -3.88 -11.72
C THR A 119 22.50 -3.82 -10.86
N ALA A 120 23.09 -4.96 -10.50
CA ALA A 120 24.35 -5.09 -9.77
C ALA A 120 24.79 -6.57 -9.72
N GLU A 121 25.98 -6.84 -9.19
CA GLU A 121 26.47 -8.20 -8.87
C GLU A 121 26.47 -8.48 -7.36
N ARG A 122 26.11 -7.47 -6.57
CA ARG A 122 26.10 -7.46 -5.11
C ARG A 122 24.86 -6.73 -4.62
N PHE A 123 24.14 -7.31 -3.67
CA PHE A 123 22.86 -6.78 -3.19
C PHE A 123 22.75 -6.83 -1.68
N GLN A 124 21.92 -5.96 -1.12
CA GLN A 124 21.56 -5.95 0.31
C GLN A 124 20.15 -6.51 0.53
N ILE A 125 19.98 -7.32 1.58
CA ILE A 125 18.69 -7.83 2.07
C ILE A 125 18.47 -7.33 3.50
N GLY A 126 17.24 -6.90 3.79
CA GLY A 126 16.81 -6.48 5.14
C GLY A 126 17.10 -5.00 5.44
N GLN A 127 16.34 -4.45 6.39
CA GLN A 127 16.41 -3.03 6.79
C GLN A 127 16.98 -2.81 8.19
N ASP A 128 17.61 -3.81 8.82
CA ASP A 128 18.26 -3.64 10.13
C ASP A 128 19.34 -2.55 10.08
N TRP A 129 19.31 -1.63 11.04
CA TRP A 129 20.22 -0.50 11.10
C TRP A 129 21.64 -0.90 11.55
N ARG A 130 21.81 -2.08 12.18
CA ARG A 130 23.10 -2.55 12.73
C ARG A 130 23.91 -3.41 11.76
N ALA A 131 23.23 -4.23 10.97
CA ALA A 131 23.84 -5.21 10.08
C ALA A 131 23.00 -5.43 8.81
N ARG A 132 23.66 -5.90 7.76
CA ARG A 132 23.06 -6.18 6.46
C ARG A 132 23.39 -7.61 6.04
N ALA A 133 22.38 -8.33 5.57
CA ALA A 133 22.63 -9.52 4.78
C ALA A 133 23.04 -9.08 3.38
N VAL A 134 24.24 -9.45 2.96
CA VAL A 134 24.75 -9.18 1.61
C VAL A 134 24.76 -10.46 0.82
N VAL A 135 24.24 -10.36 -0.40
CA VAL A 135 24.26 -11.42 -1.40
C VAL A 135 25.25 -11.03 -2.50
N ASP A 136 26.19 -11.92 -2.79
CA ASP A 136 27.12 -11.79 -3.91
C ASP A 136 27.44 -13.17 -4.51
N PHE A 137 28.40 -13.22 -5.44
CA PHE A 137 28.84 -14.45 -6.09
C PHE A 137 30.32 -14.71 -5.81
N THR A 138 30.65 -16.00 -5.70
CA THR A 138 32.01 -16.48 -5.39
C THR A 138 33.04 -16.19 -6.49
N ARG A 139 32.59 -15.90 -7.71
CA ARG A 139 33.44 -15.40 -8.81
C ARG A 139 32.91 -14.05 -9.27
N ARG A 140 33.77 -13.25 -9.90
CA ARG A 140 33.35 -11.99 -10.55
C ARG A 140 32.26 -12.26 -11.59
N GLY A 141 31.35 -11.30 -11.76
CA GLY A 141 30.17 -11.52 -12.58
C GLY A 141 29.10 -12.32 -11.84
N LEU A 142 28.14 -12.83 -12.61
CA LEU A 142 27.17 -13.82 -12.14
C LEU A 142 27.75 -15.25 -12.19
N GLY A 143 29.07 -15.41 -12.21
CA GLY A 143 29.73 -16.71 -12.24
C GLY A 143 29.93 -17.30 -10.84
N GLY A 144 29.94 -18.64 -10.73
CA GLY A 144 30.14 -19.31 -9.43
C GLY A 144 28.88 -19.38 -8.57
N ARG A 145 28.97 -19.94 -7.36
CA ARG A 145 27.83 -20.05 -6.42
C ARG A 145 27.45 -18.70 -5.83
N MET A 146 26.15 -18.52 -5.57
CA MET A 146 25.66 -17.42 -4.75
C MET A 146 26.16 -17.59 -3.32
N ARG A 147 26.53 -16.49 -2.67
CA ARG A 147 27.00 -16.44 -1.28
C ARG A 147 26.20 -15.43 -0.48
N ILE A 148 25.86 -15.79 0.76
CA ILE A 148 25.24 -14.90 1.75
C ILE A 148 26.21 -14.68 2.90
N ARG A 149 26.32 -13.43 3.33
CA ARG A 149 27.16 -13.01 4.46
C ARG A 149 26.49 -11.90 5.24
N ILE A 150 26.74 -11.82 6.54
CA ILE A 150 26.30 -10.70 7.37
C ILE A 150 27.45 -9.73 7.56
N VAL A 151 27.21 -8.46 7.24
CA VAL A 151 28.21 -7.40 7.35
C VAL A 151 27.63 -6.19 8.08
N ASP A 152 28.49 -5.32 8.59
CA ASP A 152 28.07 -3.99 9.04
C ASP A 152 27.67 -3.09 7.86
N ARG A 153 27.13 -1.91 8.17
CA ARG A 153 26.65 -0.95 7.17
C ARG A 153 27.76 -0.43 6.25
N GLU A 154 28.97 -0.23 6.76
CA GLU A 154 30.09 0.29 5.97
C GLU A 154 30.56 -0.75 4.95
N ALA A 155 30.70 -2.01 5.38
CA ALA A 155 31.09 -3.14 4.53
C ALA A 155 30.01 -3.57 3.53
N ALA A 156 28.74 -3.22 3.77
CA ALA A 156 27.66 -3.35 2.79
C ALA A 156 27.82 -2.34 1.63
N GLY A 157 28.33 -1.14 1.94
CA GLY A 157 28.60 -0.08 0.97
C GLY A 157 27.36 0.41 0.24
N SER A 158 27.52 0.83 -1.01
CA SER A 158 26.46 1.36 -1.88
C SER A 158 25.68 0.28 -2.65
N ALA A 159 25.81 -1.00 -2.28
CA ALA A 159 25.11 -2.08 -2.97
C ALA A 159 23.58 -1.86 -2.90
N PRO A 160 22.83 -2.00 -4.01
CA PRO A 160 21.40 -1.75 -4.00
C PRO A 160 20.64 -2.79 -3.17
N PHE A 161 19.49 -2.39 -2.61
CA PHE A 161 18.59 -3.31 -1.95
C PHE A 161 17.91 -4.25 -2.95
N LEU A 162 17.88 -5.54 -2.59
CA LEU A 162 17.13 -6.54 -3.32
C LEU A 162 15.63 -6.38 -3.00
N PRO A 163 14.75 -6.23 -4.01
CA PRO A 163 13.31 -6.13 -3.77
C PRO A 163 12.77 -7.36 -3.04
N ALA A 164 11.87 -7.17 -2.06
CA ALA A 164 11.31 -8.26 -1.24
C ALA A 164 10.74 -9.42 -2.08
N ALA A 165 10.10 -9.10 -3.21
CA ALA A 165 9.53 -10.10 -4.11
C ALA A 165 10.55 -11.03 -4.81
N VAL A 166 11.85 -10.76 -4.70
CA VAL A 166 12.92 -11.62 -5.23
C VAL A 166 13.38 -12.66 -4.21
N TRP A 167 13.33 -12.33 -2.91
CA TRP A 167 13.94 -13.16 -1.86
C TRP A 167 12.96 -13.67 -0.81
N ARG A 168 11.73 -13.15 -0.76
CA ARG A 168 10.65 -13.68 0.07
C ARG A 168 9.69 -14.51 -0.74
N ARG A 169 9.07 -15.47 -0.08
CA ARG A 169 7.87 -16.13 -0.58
C ARG A 169 6.76 -15.10 -0.75
N LEU A 170 5.88 -15.30 -1.73
CA LEU A 170 4.73 -14.41 -1.93
C LEU A 170 3.80 -14.50 -0.70
N PRO A 171 3.42 -13.36 -0.08
CA PRO A 171 2.54 -13.36 1.08
C PRO A 171 1.22 -14.10 0.85
N ASP A 172 0.67 -14.03 -0.37
CA ASP A 172 -0.55 -14.75 -0.74
C ASP A 172 -0.42 -16.27 -0.56
N LEU A 173 0.75 -16.84 -0.84
CA LEU A 173 1.01 -18.28 -0.69
C LEU A 173 1.14 -18.69 0.78
N GLU A 174 1.64 -17.79 1.63
CA GLU A 174 1.70 -18.03 3.07
C GLU A 174 0.30 -18.01 3.68
N LEU A 175 -0.54 -17.03 3.32
CA LEU A 175 -1.93 -16.94 3.78
C LEU A 175 -2.77 -18.13 3.33
N LEU A 176 -2.54 -18.63 2.11
CA LEU A 176 -3.16 -19.85 1.61
C LEU A 176 -2.68 -21.08 2.39
N ALA A 177 -1.36 -21.20 2.61
CA ALA A 177 -0.78 -22.35 3.32
C ALA A 177 -1.25 -22.44 4.78
N ASP A 178 -1.47 -21.30 5.42
CA ASP A 178 -2.02 -21.21 6.79
C ASP A 178 -3.55 -21.35 6.84
N GLY A 179 -4.23 -21.47 5.68
CA GLY A 179 -5.69 -21.55 5.59
C GLY A 179 -6.42 -20.28 6.01
N VAL A 180 -5.71 -19.15 6.09
CA VAL A 180 -6.30 -17.83 6.37
C VAL A 180 -7.08 -17.30 5.17
N MET A 181 -6.70 -17.75 3.98
CA MET A 181 -7.32 -17.40 2.71
C MET A 181 -7.55 -18.64 1.85
N THR A 182 -8.50 -18.57 0.94
CA THR A 182 -8.77 -19.57 -0.10
C THR A 182 -8.41 -19.06 -1.50
N PRO A 183 -8.18 -19.94 -2.49
CA PRO A 183 -7.91 -19.50 -3.87
C PRO A 183 -8.97 -18.57 -4.47
N SER A 184 -10.22 -18.66 -4.02
CA SER A 184 -11.33 -17.79 -4.46
C SER A 184 -11.17 -16.35 -3.97
N GLU A 185 -10.45 -16.11 -2.89
CA GLU A 185 -10.29 -14.76 -2.30
C GLU A 185 -9.10 -14.00 -2.89
N LEU A 186 -8.27 -14.68 -3.70
CA LEU A 186 -7.19 -14.05 -4.45
C LEU A 186 -7.73 -13.07 -5.49
N HIS A 187 -6.91 -12.07 -5.82
CA HIS A 187 -7.15 -11.24 -6.98
C HIS A 187 -7.31 -12.11 -8.24
N PRO A 188 -8.29 -11.86 -9.13
CA PRO A 188 -8.61 -12.75 -10.26
C PRO A 188 -7.40 -13.16 -11.10
N MET A 189 -6.54 -12.20 -11.45
CA MET A 189 -5.32 -12.48 -12.24
C MET A 189 -4.30 -13.35 -11.51
N VAL A 190 -4.22 -13.25 -10.17
CA VAL A 190 -3.31 -14.04 -9.34
C VAL A 190 -3.89 -15.44 -9.15
N GLY A 191 -5.19 -15.52 -8.85
CA GLY A 191 -5.93 -16.78 -8.73
C GLY A 191 -5.87 -17.61 -10.01
N GLU A 192 -6.11 -17.01 -11.18
CA GLU A 192 -6.02 -17.69 -12.48
C GLU A 192 -4.61 -18.18 -12.79
N ALA A 193 -3.59 -17.37 -12.48
CA ALA A 193 -2.19 -17.73 -12.71
C ALA A 193 -1.72 -18.87 -11.79
N LEU A 194 -2.06 -18.82 -10.50
CA LEU A 194 -1.66 -19.81 -9.51
C LEU A 194 -2.50 -21.08 -9.58
N PHE A 195 -3.79 -20.97 -9.88
CA PHE A 195 -4.78 -22.06 -9.87
C PHE A 195 -5.61 -22.06 -11.17
N PRO A 196 -5.02 -22.47 -12.31
CA PRO A 196 -5.69 -22.37 -13.61
C PRO A 196 -6.92 -23.27 -13.76
N GLY A 197 -7.10 -24.27 -12.88
CA GLY A 197 -8.29 -25.11 -12.79
C GLY A 197 -9.41 -24.55 -11.91
N HIS A 198 -9.12 -23.53 -11.09
CA HIS A 198 -10.12 -22.91 -10.21
C HIS A 198 -11.06 -22.01 -11.02
N ARG A 199 -12.36 -22.16 -10.81
CA ARG A 199 -13.41 -21.38 -11.47
C ARG A 199 -14.39 -20.92 -10.39
N GLY A 200 -14.59 -19.62 -10.27
CA GLY A 200 -15.51 -19.05 -9.29
C GLY A 200 -15.46 -17.52 -9.32
N PRO A 201 -16.30 -16.85 -8.51
CA PRO A 201 -16.07 -15.45 -8.23
C PRO A 201 -14.73 -15.34 -7.52
N PHE A 202 -13.78 -14.64 -8.15
CA PHE A 202 -12.51 -14.30 -7.54
C PHE A 202 -12.62 -12.96 -6.83
N GLY A 203 -11.96 -12.82 -5.69
CA GLY A 203 -11.86 -11.59 -4.93
C GLY A 203 -12.59 -11.64 -3.58
N PRO A 204 -12.55 -10.53 -2.82
CA PRO A 204 -13.13 -10.48 -1.49
C PRO A 204 -14.65 -10.76 -1.54
N PRO A 205 -15.23 -11.26 -0.44
CA PRO A 205 -16.66 -11.50 -0.36
C PRO A 205 -17.45 -10.26 -0.78
N GLY A 206 -18.61 -10.50 -1.41
CA GLY A 206 -19.49 -9.44 -1.90
C GLY A 206 -19.83 -8.41 -0.82
N LEU A 207 -20.18 -7.20 -1.27
CA LEU A 207 -20.50 -6.07 -0.39
C LEU A 207 -21.55 -6.46 0.66
N THR A 208 -21.23 -6.31 1.95
CA THR A 208 -22.25 -6.34 3.00
C THR A 208 -22.83 -4.94 3.16
N PRO A 209 -24.13 -4.71 2.89
CA PRO A 209 -24.72 -3.39 3.04
C PRO A 209 -24.63 -2.93 4.51
N PRO A 210 -24.43 -1.63 4.76
CA PRO A 210 -24.26 -1.11 6.11
C PRO A 210 -25.51 -1.33 6.97
N ALA A 211 -25.35 -2.11 8.05
CA ALA A 211 -26.44 -2.38 8.98
C ALA A 211 -26.86 -1.13 9.78
N PRO A 212 -28.14 -1.00 10.17
CA PRO A 212 -28.58 0.08 11.04
C PRO A 212 -27.89 0.07 12.41
N VAL A 213 -27.61 1.27 12.95
CA VAL A 213 -26.87 1.47 14.21
C VAL A 213 -27.76 2.16 15.24
N ARG A 214 -27.78 1.63 16.47
CA ARG A 214 -28.53 2.23 17.58
C ARG A 214 -27.76 3.42 18.17
N VAL A 215 -28.43 4.57 18.28
CA VAL A 215 -27.89 5.81 18.87
C VAL A 215 -28.80 6.27 19.99
N ARG A 216 -28.20 6.62 21.13
CA ARG A 216 -28.93 7.23 22.26
C ARG A 216 -29.17 8.71 21.95
N CYS A 217 -30.42 9.14 21.85
CA CYS A 217 -30.78 10.54 21.60
C CYS A 217 -31.83 10.99 22.60
N ARG A 218 -31.54 12.03 23.40
CA ARG A 218 -32.49 12.66 24.35
C ARG A 218 -33.21 11.78 25.37
N GLY A 219 -32.75 10.56 25.61
CA GLY A 219 -33.49 9.66 26.49
C GLY A 219 -34.21 8.53 25.74
N ASP A 220 -34.13 8.48 24.40
CA ASP A 220 -34.60 7.37 23.56
C ASP A 220 -33.50 6.70 22.72
N TRP A 221 -33.81 5.52 22.18
CA TRP A 221 -32.94 4.79 21.26
C TRP A 221 -33.45 4.97 19.84
N HIS A 222 -32.66 5.62 19.00
CA HIS A 222 -32.94 5.78 17.58
C HIS A 222 -32.13 4.81 16.74
N LEU A 223 -32.75 4.30 15.67
CA LEU A 223 -32.06 3.50 14.68
C LEU A 223 -31.61 4.42 13.55
N VAL A 224 -30.30 4.58 13.40
CA VAL A 224 -29.67 5.41 12.38
C VAL A 224 -29.13 4.51 11.28
N ARG A 225 -29.38 4.80 10.02
CA ARG A 225 -28.91 3.96 8.89
C ARG A 225 -28.59 4.80 7.67
N PHE A 226 -27.71 4.31 6.81
CA PHE A 226 -27.55 4.90 5.48
C PHE A 226 -28.73 4.48 4.60
N ARG A 227 -29.34 5.46 3.93
CA ARG A 227 -30.40 5.25 2.94
C ARG A 227 -30.43 6.45 2.00
N ASP A 228 -30.59 6.20 0.69
CA ASP A 228 -30.76 7.24 -0.33
C ASP A 228 -29.67 8.32 -0.32
N GLY A 229 -28.43 7.94 0.03
CA GLY A 229 -27.29 8.85 0.08
C GLY A 229 -27.29 9.78 1.29
N VAL A 230 -28.07 9.49 2.34
CA VAL A 230 -28.07 10.24 3.60
C VAL A 230 -28.02 9.31 4.81
N LEU A 231 -27.51 9.83 5.93
CA LEU A 231 -27.62 9.17 7.23
C LEU A 231 -29.02 9.43 7.82
N ASP A 232 -29.96 8.52 7.52
CA ASP A 232 -31.35 8.58 7.97
C ASP A 232 -31.47 8.38 9.49
N SER A 233 -32.26 9.23 10.12
CA SER A 233 -32.58 9.22 11.54
C SER A 233 -34.01 9.74 11.77
N PRO A 234 -34.75 9.24 12.79
CA PRO A 234 -36.18 9.50 12.96
C PRO A 234 -36.43 10.90 13.57
N HIS A 235 -36.06 11.95 12.85
CA HIS A 235 -36.23 13.34 13.25
C HIS A 235 -36.92 14.14 12.15
N SER A 236 -37.82 15.03 12.57
CA SER A 236 -38.47 15.99 11.67
C SER A 236 -37.50 17.06 11.18
N GLU A 237 -37.79 17.67 10.04
CA GLU A 237 -36.98 18.78 9.50
C GLU A 237 -36.91 19.96 10.47
N ARG A 238 -37.99 20.23 11.21
CA ARG A 238 -38.02 21.28 12.24
C ARG A 238 -37.04 20.99 13.38
N GLU A 239 -36.91 19.74 13.80
CA GLU A 239 -35.92 19.34 14.80
C GLU A 239 -34.51 19.47 14.24
N ARG A 240 -34.26 19.01 13.00
CA ARG A 240 -32.98 19.17 12.31
C ARG A 240 -32.57 20.64 12.22
N GLN A 241 -33.47 21.52 11.81
CA GLN A 241 -33.23 22.95 11.73
C GLN A 241 -32.91 23.55 13.10
N ARG A 242 -33.66 23.17 14.15
CA ARG A 242 -33.41 23.65 15.51
C ARG A 242 -32.02 23.26 16.02
N GLU A 243 -31.63 22.00 15.85
CA GLU A 243 -30.31 21.53 16.30
C GLU A 243 -29.16 22.13 15.49
N ASN A 244 -29.34 22.30 14.18
CA ASN A 244 -28.37 22.98 13.34
C ASN A 244 -28.17 24.45 13.78
N ALA A 245 -29.26 25.15 14.13
CA ALA A 245 -29.20 26.50 14.67
C ALA A 245 -28.50 26.54 16.03
N LEU A 246 -28.87 25.65 16.97
CA LEU A 246 -28.23 25.56 18.28
C LEU A 246 -26.71 25.35 18.14
N ARG A 247 -26.28 24.46 17.24
CA ARG A 247 -24.87 24.23 16.94
C ARG A 247 -24.19 25.50 16.42
N ALA A 248 -24.82 26.20 15.48
CA ALA A 248 -24.25 27.41 14.88
C ALA A 248 -24.00 28.51 15.92
N PHE A 249 -24.80 28.55 16.99
CA PHE A 249 -24.62 29.45 18.14
C PHE A 249 -23.73 28.88 19.26
N GLY A 250 -22.98 27.79 19.01
CA GLY A 250 -22.06 27.20 19.98
C GLY A 250 -22.69 26.24 20.99
N GLY A 251 -23.95 25.86 20.80
CA GLY A 251 -24.66 24.89 21.63
C GLY A 251 -24.15 23.46 21.43
N ALA A 252 -24.20 22.66 22.51
CA ALA A 252 -23.81 21.25 22.46
C ALA A 252 -24.82 20.42 21.66
N VAL A 253 -24.33 19.70 20.66
CA VAL A 253 -25.13 18.74 19.87
C VAL A 253 -24.91 17.34 20.43
N THR A 254 -26.00 16.58 20.67
CA THR A 254 -25.95 15.23 21.24
C THR A 254 -26.78 14.23 20.43
N GLY A 255 -26.56 12.93 20.67
CA GLY A 255 -27.32 11.86 20.02
C GLY A 255 -27.17 11.82 18.49
N CYS A 256 -28.28 11.60 17.77
CA CYS A 256 -28.28 11.45 16.31
C CYS A 256 -27.60 12.61 15.59
N PHE A 257 -27.82 13.85 16.02
CA PHE A 257 -27.23 15.04 15.39
C PHE A 257 -25.73 15.14 15.60
N ALA A 258 -25.21 14.64 16.73
CA ALA A 258 -23.76 14.56 16.96
C ALA A 258 -23.11 13.52 16.05
N VAL A 259 -23.83 12.41 15.80
CA VAL A 259 -23.41 11.35 14.89
C VAL A 259 -23.42 11.85 13.43
N GLU A 260 -24.50 12.50 12.99
CA GLU A 260 -24.59 13.12 11.66
C GLU A 260 -23.48 14.15 11.45
N HIS A 261 -23.25 15.01 12.45
CA HIS A 261 -22.15 15.97 12.41
C HIS A 261 -20.80 15.27 12.27
N ALA A 262 -20.52 14.28 13.11
CA ALA A 262 -19.25 13.55 13.08
C ALA A 262 -19.02 12.77 11.78
N CYS A 263 -20.07 12.29 11.13
CA CYS A 263 -20.00 11.75 9.78
C CYS A 263 -19.63 12.85 8.76
N ARG A 264 -20.30 14.01 8.78
CA ARG A 264 -20.09 15.07 7.77
C ARG A 264 -18.81 15.89 7.96
N THR A 265 -18.26 15.98 9.17
CA THR A 265 -17.03 16.77 9.43
C THR A 265 -15.79 15.92 9.64
N GLY A 266 -15.96 14.62 9.92
CA GLY A 266 -14.87 13.77 10.37
C GLY A 266 -14.47 13.98 11.83
N THR A 267 -15.14 14.90 12.56
CA THR A 267 -14.79 15.28 13.93
C THR A 267 -15.82 14.81 14.95
N GLY A 268 -15.37 14.33 16.10
CA GLY A 268 -16.25 13.85 17.16
C GLY A 268 -16.39 12.32 17.20
N ARG A 269 -17.21 11.84 18.14
CA ARG A 269 -17.30 10.40 18.46
C ARG A 269 -18.46 9.75 17.71
N LEU A 270 -18.16 8.64 17.04
CA LEU A 270 -19.15 7.75 16.42
C LEU A 270 -19.32 6.47 17.25
N PRO A 271 -20.52 5.84 17.23
CA PRO A 271 -20.66 4.46 17.68
C PRO A 271 -19.72 3.53 16.91
N LYS A 272 -19.20 2.47 17.57
CA LYS A 272 -18.20 1.55 16.98
C LYS A 272 -18.62 1.00 15.61
N ALA A 273 -19.89 0.61 15.47
CA ALA A 273 -20.42 0.06 14.23
C ALA A 273 -20.42 1.09 13.08
N LEU A 274 -20.83 2.33 13.34
CA LEU A 274 -20.84 3.38 12.32
C LEU A 274 -19.42 3.87 11.99
N ALA A 275 -18.53 3.91 12.99
CA ALA A 275 -17.11 4.17 12.76
C ALA A 275 -16.48 3.10 11.86
N ALA A 276 -16.88 1.82 12.02
CA ALA A 276 -16.43 0.73 11.17
C ALA A 276 -16.99 0.86 9.73
N GLN A 277 -18.26 1.20 9.56
CA GLN A 277 -18.85 1.45 8.22
C GLN A 277 -18.16 2.60 7.49
N ARG A 278 -17.93 3.72 8.19
CA ARG A 278 -17.12 4.83 7.64
C ARG A 278 -15.72 4.38 7.28
N ARG A 279 -15.06 3.61 8.15
CA ARG A 279 -13.71 3.10 7.91
C ARG A 279 -13.66 2.17 6.70
N ASP A 280 -14.66 1.30 6.52
CA ASP A 280 -14.75 0.40 5.37
C ASP A 280 -14.76 1.19 4.05
N LEU A 281 -15.61 2.21 3.93
CA LEU A 281 -15.69 3.07 2.74
C LEU A 281 -14.32 3.67 2.37
N PHE A 282 -13.61 4.24 3.35
CA PHE A 282 -12.32 4.88 3.08
C PHE A 282 -11.16 3.88 2.95
N LEU A 283 -11.23 2.70 3.57
CA LEU A 283 -10.25 1.63 3.33
C LEU A 283 -10.35 1.12 1.89
N ARG A 284 -11.56 0.89 1.38
CA ARG A 284 -11.77 0.54 -0.03
C ARG A 284 -11.17 1.58 -0.96
N ALA A 285 -11.41 2.86 -0.67
CA ALA A 285 -10.81 3.95 -1.42
C ALA A 285 -9.26 3.93 -1.39
N GLN A 286 -8.67 3.73 -0.21
CA GLN A 286 -7.22 3.66 -0.02
C GLN A 286 -6.56 2.48 -0.75
N HIS A 287 -7.29 1.38 -0.93
CA HIS A 287 -6.83 0.19 -1.64
C HIS A 287 -7.24 0.18 -3.13
N GLY A 288 -7.83 1.27 -3.65
CA GLY A 288 -8.21 1.39 -5.05
C GLY A 288 -9.44 0.58 -5.47
N ASP A 289 -10.22 0.08 -4.51
CA ASP A 289 -11.46 -0.68 -4.75
C ASP A 289 -12.59 0.25 -5.21
N THR A 290 -12.50 0.73 -6.45
CA THR A 290 -13.50 1.59 -7.07
C THR A 290 -14.86 0.89 -7.12
N ALA A 291 -14.89 -0.41 -7.44
CA ALA A 291 -16.13 -1.19 -7.52
C ALA A 291 -16.84 -1.27 -6.17
N GLY A 292 -16.11 -1.52 -5.07
CA GLY A 292 -16.66 -1.54 -3.73
C GLY A 292 -17.12 -0.17 -3.24
N VAL A 293 -16.40 0.92 -3.56
CA VAL A 293 -16.86 2.29 -3.27
C VAL A 293 -18.16 2.57 -4.02
N VAL A 294 -18.24 2.25 -5.32
CA VAL A 294 -19.48 2.37 -6.11
C VAL A 294 -20.61 1.56 -5.49
N ALA A 295 -20.37 0.30 -5.14
CA ALA A 295 -21.38 -0.57 -4.55
C ALA A 295 -21.89 -0.05 -3.19
N LEU A 296 -21.02 0.55 -2.36
CA LEU A 296 -21.45 1.20 -1.11
C LEU A 296 -22.34 2.43 -1.37
N LEU A 297 -21.98 3.25 -2.36
CA LEU A 297 -22.79 4.40 -2.76
C LEU A 297 -24.15 3.96 -3.32
N ASP A 298 -24.17 2.91 -4.14
CA ASP A 298 -25.39 2.33 -4.69
C ASP A 298 -26.25 1.67 -3.60
N ALA A 299 -25.63 1.18 -2.51
CA ALA A 299 -26.32 0.71 -1.31
C ALA A 299 -26.86 1.85 -0.42
N GLY A 300 -26.71 3.11 -0.84
CA GLY A 300 -27.28 4.29 -0.18
C GLY A 300 -26.39 4.94 0.87
N VAL A 301 -25.09 4.61 0.93
CA VAL A 301 -24.12 5.31 1.78
C VAL A 301 -24.02 6.78 1.41
N ASP A 302 -24.00 7.65 2.41
CA ASP A 302 -23.88 9.09 2.21
C ASP A 302 -22.49 9.47 1.66
N PRO A 303 -22.39 10.06 0.46
CA PRO A 303 -21.10 10.44 -0.12
C PRO A 303 -20.45 11.64 0.59
N HIS A 304 -21.17 12.36 1.45
CA HIS A 304 -20.66 13.50 2.23
C HIS A 304 -19.93 13.09 3.52
N ILE A 305 -19.82 11.79 3.80
CA ILE A 305 -19.06 11.32 4.96
C ILE A 305 -17.58 11.69 4.78
N ARG A 306 -16.96 12.11 5.88
CA ARG A 306 -15.53 12.41 5.95
C ARG A 306 -14.82 11.50 6.94
N ASP A 307 -13.63 11.04 6.58
CA ASP A 307 -12.80 10.20 7.45
C ASP A 307 -12.21 10.98 8.65
N GLY A 308 -11.38 10.32 9.46
CA GLY A 308 -10.70 10.97 10.59
C GLY A 308 -9.72 12.08 10.19
N GLY A 309 -9.20 12.05 8.96
CA GLY A 309 -8.37 13.10 8.36
C GLY A 309 -9.18 14.21 7.69
N ARG A 310 -10.51 14.19 7.82
CA ARG A 310 -11.46 15.07 7.13
C ARG A 310 -11.42 14.95 5.60
N HIS A 311 -10.93 13.85 5.06
CA HIS A 311 -10.99 13.61 3.61
C HIS A 311 -12.44 13.37 3.20
N THR A 312 -12.88 14.04 2.13
CA THR A 312 -14.12 13.67 1.40
C THR A 312 -13.79 12.59 0.36
N LEU A 313 -14.81 12.01 -0.29
CA LEU A 313 -14.57 11.09 -1.41
C LEU A 313 -13.82 11.75 -2.59
N LEU A 314 -13.91 13.07 -2.74
CA LEU A 314 -13.12 13.81 -3.74
C LEU A 314 -11.62 13.80 -3.43
N HIS A 315 -11.22 13.83 -2.15
CA HIS A 315 -9.81 13.81 -1.76
C HIS A 315 -9.12 12.48 -2.06
N VAL A 316 -9.87 11.37 -2.11
CA VAL A 316 -9.32 10.03 -2.33
C VAL A 316 -9.40 9.57 -3.79
N LEU A 317 -9.91 10.42 -4.69
CA LEU A 317 -9.92 10.16 -6.14
C LEU A 317 -8.56 9.83 -6.76
N PRO A 318 -7.40 10.34 -6.29
CA PRO A 318 -6.11 9.92 -6.83
C PRO A 318 -5.84 8.41 -6.75
N LEU A 319 -6.54 7.70 -5.86
CA LEU A 319 -6.41 6.26 -5.65
C LEU A 319 -7.48 5.45 -6.38
N LEU A 320 -8.45 6.10 -7.02
CA LEU A 320 -9.63 5.47 -7.60
C LEU A 320 -9.79 5.82 -9.08
N ASP A 321 -10.67 5.08 -9.76
CA ASP A 321 -11.10 5.46 -11.09
C ASP A 321 -12.01 6.70 -11.01
N HIS A 322 -11.38 7.86 -11.20
CA HIS A 322 -12.06 9.14 -11.20
C HIS A 322 -13.06 9.30 -12.34
N THR A 323 -12.91 8.59 -13.46
CA THR A 323 -13.86 8.68 -14.58
C THR A 323 -15.22 8.11 -14.18
N ALA A 324 -15.22 7.06 -13.37
CA ALA A 324 -16.43 6.45 -12.83
C ALA A 324 -17.04 7.24 -11.66
N LEU A 325 -16.20 7.81 -10.78
CA LEU A 325 -16.64 8.38 -9.50
C LEU A 325 -16.85 9.89 -9.53
N LEU A 326 -15.98 10.68 -10.17
CA LEU A 326 -16.05 12.15 -10.12
C LEU A 326 -17.43 12.69 -10.59
N PRO A 327 -18.01 12.23 -11.72
CA PRO A 327 -19.33 12.71 -12.13
C PRO A 327 -20.44 12.40 -11.11
N ARG A 328 -20.35 11.24 -10.44
CA ARG A 328 -21.33 10.83 -9.42
C ARG A 328 -21.23 11.70 -8.16
N LEU A 329 -20.00 11.96 -7.72
CA LEU A 329 -19.73 12.79 -6.55
C LEU A 329 -20.11 14.25 -6.77
N LEU A 330 -19.86 14.79 -7.97
CA LEU A 330 -20.31 16.13 -8.35
C LEU A 330 -21.84 16.22 -8.43
N LYS A 331 -22.51 15.20 -9.00
CA LYS A 331 -23.97 15.11 -9.03
C LYS A 331 -24.57 15.06 -7.62
N ALA A 332 -23.86 14.45 -6.67
CA ALA A 332 -24.25 14.44 -5.26
C ALA A 332 -23.98 15.78 -4.53
N GLY A 333 -23.34 16.75 -5.19
CA GLY A 333 -23.11 18.10 -4.65
C GLY A 333 -21.91 18.20 -3.71
N LEU A 334 -20.91 17.33 -3.85
CA LEU A 334 -19.70 17.43 -3.02
C LEU A 334 -18.93 18.70 -3.33
N ASP A 335 -18.47 19.36 -2.26
CA ASP A 335 -17.70 20.61 -2.32
C ASP A 335 -16.27 20.35 -2.81
N LEU A 336 -15.92 20.95 -3.95
CA LEU A 336 -14.58 20.93 -4.55
C LEU A 336 -13.54 21.68 -3.71
N GLU A 337 -13.97 22.55 -2.80
CA GLU A 337 -13.12 23.36 -1.94
C GLU A 337 -13.08 22.87 -0.49
N ALA A 338 -13.67 21.69 -0.23
CA ALA A 338 -13.63 21.08 1.08
C ALA A 338 -12.18 20.87 1.53
N ARG A 339 -11.83 21.32 2.74
CA ARG A 339 -10.46 21.23 3.27
C ARG A 339 -10.27 20.06 4.22
N ASP A 340 -9.25 19.24 3.98
CA ASP A 340 -8.82 18.19 4.92
C ASP A 340 -8.15 18.77 6.19
N HIS A 341 -7.67 17.90 7.09
CA HIS A 341 -6.96 18.34 8.31
C HIS A 341 -5.67 19.13 8.04
N ARG A 342 -5.07 18.99 6.84
CA ARG A 342 -3.89 19.76 6.39
C ARG A 342 -4.27 20.96 5.54
N ARG A 343 -5.52 21.41 5.61
CA ARG A 343 -6.08 22.50 4.81
C ARG A 343 -6.04 22.28 3.29
N ARG A 344 -5.74 21.08 2.81
CA ARG A 344 -5.67 20.76 1.37
C ARG A 344 -7.06 20.59 0.80
N THR A 345 -7.27 21.07 -0.42
CA THR A 345 -8.48 20.78 -1.22
C THR A 345 -8.29 19.47 -1.99
N PRO A 346 -9.35 18.86 -2.56
CA PRO A 346 -9.24 17.76 -3.50
C PRO A 346 -8.21 17.99 -4.62
N LEU A 347 -8.13 19.19 -5.17
CA LEU A 347 -7.13 19.54 -6.19
C LEU A 347 -5.71 19.53 -5.62
N SER A 348 -5.47 20.12 -4.44
CA SER A 348 -4.17 20.06 -3.77
C SER A 348 -3.75 18.61 -3.45
N VAL A 349 -4.69 17.74 -3.09
CA VAL A 349 -4.42 16.31 -2.87
C VAL A 349 -4.13 15.58 -4.18
N ALA A 350 -4.78 15.90 -5.29
CA ALA A 350 -4.44 15.33 -6.60
C ALA A 350 -3.01 15.71 -7.05
N VAL A 351 -2.57 16.94 -6.77
CA VAL A 351 -1.20 17.41 -7.05
C VAL A 351 -0.18 16.69 -6.16
N SER A 352 -0.34 16.80 -4.83
CA SER A 352 0.62 16.26 -3.85
C SER A 352 0.59 14.73 -3.71
N GLY A 353 -0.57 14.11 -3.92
CA GLY A 353 -0.81 12.67 -3.80
C GLY A 353 -0.53 11.86 -5.06
N ARG A 354 0.16 12.44 -6.07
CA ARG A 354 0.47 11.80 -7.36
C ARG A 354 -0.76 11.34 -8.16
N GLY A 355 -1.87 12.06 -8.09
CA GLY A 355 -3.03 11.84 -8.96
C GLY A 355 -2.71 12.13 -10.43
N SER A 356 -3.37 11.48 -11.39
CA SER A 356 -3.07 11.65 -12.81
C SER A 356 -3.34 13.08 -13.31
N ALA A 357 -2.65 13.49 -14.39
CA ALA A 357 -2.93 14.76 -15.05
C ALA A 357 -4.39 14.87 -15.55
N ASP A 358 -4.99 13.74 -15.94
CA ASP A 358 -6.40 13.69 -16.35
C ASP A 358 -7.37 13.97 -15.20
N LEU A 359 -7.10 13.43 -14.00
CA LEU A 359 -7.87 13.77 -12.80
C LEU A 359 -7.75 15.26 -12.47
N VAL A 360 -6.53 15.82 -12.55
CA VAL A 360 -6.30 17.25 -12.31
C VAL A 360 -7.11 18.08 -13.30
N ARG A 361 -7.06 17.77 -14.61
CA ARG A 361 -7.87 18.44 -15.62
C ARG A 361 -9.37 18.33 -15.33
N ALA A 362 -9.85 17.13 -14.99
CA ALA A 362 -11.26 16.92 -14.70
C ALA A 362 -11.76 17.71 -13.47
N LEU A 363 -10.93 17.88 -12.43
CA LEU A 363 -11.25 18.74 -11.29
C LEU A 363 -11.26 20.23 -11.68
N LEU A 364 -10.33 20.67 -12.53
CA LEU A 364 -10.30 22.05 -13.04
C LEU A 364 -11.51 22.35 -13.92
N ASP A 365 -11.90 21.41 -14.78
CA ASP A 365 -13.08 21.50 -15.65
C ASP A 365 -14.38 21.52 -14.82
N ALA A 366 -14.38 20.85 -13.67
CA ALA A 366 -15.46 20.91 -12.70
C ALA A 366 -15.50 22.23 -11.89
N GLY A 367 -14.50 23.11 -12.05
CA GLY A 367 -14.44 24.43 -11.43
C GLY A 367 -13.62 24.53 -10.14
N ALA A 368 -12.72 23.57 -9.88
CA ALA A 368 -11.83 23.64 -8.71
C ALA A 368 -10.92 24.88 -8.77
N ARG A 369 -10.79 25.57 -7.64
CA ARG A 369 -9.99 26.78 -7.52
C ARG A 369 -8.50 26.49 -7.51
N THR A 370 -7.73 27.38 -8.13
CA THR A 370 -6.26 27.28 -8.19
C THR A 370 -5.53 28.17 -7.20
N ASP A 371 -6.22 29.12 -6.58
CA ASP A 371 -5.71 30.00 -5.53
C ASP A 371 -5.87 29.36 -4.14
N VAL A 372 -5.32 28.16 -3.99
CA VAL A 372 -5.40 27.36 -2.77
C VAL A 372 -4.01 27.05 -2.24
N THR A 373 -3.89 27.00 -0.91
CA THR A 373 -2.68 26.64 -0.19
C THR A 373 -2.96 25.57 0.85
N ASP A 374 -1.95 24.78 1.21
CA ASP A 374 -2.05 23.84 2.32
C ASP A 374 -1.76 24.49 3.69
N GLN A 375 -1.65 23.68 4.73
CA GLN A 375 -1.34 24.14 6.09
C GLN A 375 0.05 24.78 6.23
N THR A 376 0.96 24.51 5.30
CA THR A 376 2.30 25.11 5.23
C THR A 376 2.36 26.29 4.26
N GLU A 377 1.19 26.73 3.78
CA GLU A 377 1.00 27.87 2.88
C GLU A 377 1.57 27.65 1.47
N LEU A 378 2.00 26.43 1.15
CA LEU A 378 2.48 26.09 -0.18
C LEU A 378 1.35 26.21 -1.20
N SER A 379 1.62 26.89 -2.31
CA SER A 379 0.70 26.98 -3.44
C SER A 379 0.67 25.68 -4.26
N LEU A 380 -0.28 25.57 -5.19
CA LEU A 380 -0.31 24.45 -6.12
C LEU A 380 0.94 24.39 -7.00
N GLU A 381 1.52 25.52 -7.38
CA GLU A 381 2.76 25.54 -8.16
C GLU A 381 3.94 25.05 -7.32
N GLN A 382 4.11 25.57 -6.10
CA GLN A 382 5.19 25.15 -5.21
C GLN A 382 5.08 23.65 -4.89
N MET A 383 3.85 23.11 -4.74
CA MET A 383 3.65 21.66 -4.64
C MET A 383 4.07 20.90 -5.90
N ILE A 384 3.78 21.42 -7.10
CA ILE A 384 4.19 20.78 -8.37
C ILE A 384 5.71 20.68 -8.44
N ARG A 385 6.43 21.74 -8.09
CA ARG A 385 7.91 21.79 -8.06
C ARG A 385 8.46 20.86 -6.97
N LYS A 386 7.99 20.98 -5.73
CA LYS A 386 8.36 20.12 -4.58
C LYS A 386 8.23 18.62 -4.86
N TYR A 387 7.19 18.19 -5.57
CA TYR A 387 6.95 16.77 -5.86
C TYR A 387 7.45 16.33 -7.25
N GLY A 388 8.12 17.22 -8.01
CA GLY A 388 8.66 16.94 -9.34
C GLY A 388 7.60 16.54 -10.38
N ARG A 389 6.41 17.17 -10.32
CA ARG A 389 5.24 16.86 -11.16
C ARG A 389 5.31 17.52 -12.54
N THR A 390 6.29 17.10 -13.35
CA THR A 390 6.51 17.65 -14.70
C THR A 390 5.30 17.51 -15.64
N ASP A 391 4.44 16.52 -15.40
CA ASP A 391 3.18 16.30 -16.12
C ASP A 391 2.12 17.39 -15.86
N LEU A 392 2.29 18.18 -14.80
CA LEU A 392 1.39 19.27 -14.39
C LEU A 392 1.97 20.66 -14.66
N ARG A 393 3.00 20.78 -15.52
CA ARG A 393 3.61 22.09 -15.85
C ARG A 393 2.59 23.13 -16.31
N PHE A 394 1.58 22.71 -17.07
CA PHE A 394 0.48 23.58 -17.51
C PHE A 394 -0.29 24.22 -16.34
N LEU A 395 -0.42 23.53 -15.21
CA LEU A 395 -1.11 24.02 -14.02
C LEU A 395 -0.19 24.96 -13.23
N ALA A 396 1.10 24.63 -13.11
CA ALA A 396 2.10 25.50 -12.50
C ALA A 396 2.15 26.87 -13.22
N GLU A 397 2.32 26.86 -14.55
CA GLU A 397 2.32 28.05 -15.40
C GLU A 397 1.03 28.88 -15.21
N ARG A 398 -0.13 28.20 -15.15
CA ARG A 398 -1.43 28.85 -14.94
C ARG A 398 -1.55 29.48 -13.55
N VAL A 399 -1.05 28.83 -12.49
CA VAL A 399 -1.11 29.34 -11.12
C VAL A 399 -0.21 30.57 -10.99
N LEU A 400 1.04 30.50 -11.49
CA LEU A 400 1.96 31.64 -11.48
C LEU A 400 1.41 32.83 -12.26
N ALA A 401 0.83 32.60 -13.44
CA ALA A 401 0.28 33.67 -14.25
C ALA A 401 -0.96 34.34 -13.62
N ALA A 402 -1.81 33.57 -12.94
CA ALA A 402 -3.05 34.08 -12.34
C ALA A 402 -2.86 34.62 -10.91
N HIS A 403 -1.88 34.10 -10.18
CA HIS A 403 -1.66 34.33 -8.76
C HIS A 403 -0.15 34.35 -8.44
N PRO A 404 0.61 35.34 -8.93
CA PRO A 404 2.07 35.35 -8.80
C PRO A 404 2.55 35.39 -7.33
N ASP A 405 1.78 36.02 -6.45
CA ASP A 405 2.12 36.19 -5.03
C ASP A 405 1.56 35.09 -4.12
N ILE A 406 1.02 33.99 -4.69
CA ILE A 406 0.46 32.90 -3.88
C ILE A 406 1.52 31.84 -3.57
N GLY A 407 1.70 31.55 -2.29
CA GLY A 407 2.66 30.55 -1.83
C GLY A 407 3.35 31.00 -0.56
N ALA A 408 4.33 30.23 -0.13
CA ALA A 408 5.11 30.53 1.04
C ALA A 408 6.51 31.02 0.65
N GLU A 409 6.87 32.24 1.05
CA GLU A 409 8.16 32.88 0.72
C GLU A 409 9.34 32.05 1.23
N TRP A 410 9.23 31.47 2.44
CA TRP A 410 10.27 30.61 3.04
C TRP A 410 10.64 29.42 2.17
N TRP A 411 9.73 28.95 1.32
CA TRP A 411 9.98 27.79 0.48
C TRP A 411 10.78 28.16 -0.76
N ASP A 412 10.64 29.38 -1.27
CA ASP A 412 11.49 29.88 -2.35
C ASP A 412 12.90 30.15 -1.82
N GLU A 413 13.03 30.83 -0.66
CA GLU A 413 14.32 31.03 0.03
C GLU A 413 15.06 29.69 0.29
N TRP A 414 14.36 28.67 0.78
CA TRP A 414 14.97 27.38 1.08
C TRP A 414 15.42 26.59 -0.16
N ASN A 415 14.78 26.77 -1.32
CA ASN A 415 15.29 26.13 -2.55
C ASN A 415 16.45 26.92 -3.15
N ASP A 416 16.44 28.26 -3.05
CA ASP A 416 17.55 29.10 -3.51
C ASP A 416 18.84 28.75 -2.74
N ASP A 417 18.74 28.43 -1.43
CA ASP A 417 19.87 27.95 -0.61
C ASP A 417 20.37 26.53 -1.00
N GLU A 418 19.49 25.61 -1.43
CA GLU A 418 19.90 24.25 -1.88
C GLU A 418 20.59 24.27 -3.26
N ASP A 419 20.21 25.20 -4.14
CA ASP A 419 20.86 25.38 -5.45
C ASP A 419 22.26 26.03 -5.30
N GLU A 420 22.55 26.75 -4.21
CA GLU A 420 23.89 27.29 -3.91
C GLU A 420 24.85 26.25 -3.32
N ASP A 421 24.35 25.26 -2.57
CA ASP A 421 25.18 24.18 -1.97
C ASP A 421 25.64 23.12 -2.99
N ASP A 422 24.92 22.92 -4.11
CA ASP A 422 25.29 21.99 -5.19
C ASP A 422 26.36 22.57 -6.14
N ASP A 423 26.60 23.89 -6.12
CA ASP A 423 27.62 24.57 -6.92
C ASP A 423 28.98 24.70 -6.20
N GLU A 424 29.08 24.43 -4.88
CA GLU A 424 30.35 24.48 -4.13
C GLU A 424 31.10 23.12 -4.02
N GLU A 425 30.49 21.97 -4.36
CA GLU A 425 31.22 20.68 -4.43
C GLU A 425 31.82 20.37 -5.82
N GLY A 426 31.91 21.37 -6.70
CA GLY A 426 32.43 21.26 -8.07
C GLY A 426 33.78 21.93 -8.35
N GLU A 427 34.32 22.73 -7.42
CA GLU A 427 35.60 23.43 -7.60
C GLU A 427 36.39 23.48 -6.29
N ASP A 428 37.08 22.39 -5.94
CA ASP A 428 38.42 22.44 -5.32
C ASP A 428 39.05 21.04 -5.14
N GLY A 429 40.13 20.75 -5.89
CA GLY A 429 41.21 19.84 -5.46
C GLY A 429 41.32 18.46 -6.10
#